data_AF-A0A6I2RFU6-F1
#
_entry.id   AF-A0A6I2RFU6-F1
#
_cell.length_a   1.000
_cell.length_b   1.000
_cell.length_c   1.000
_cell.angle_alpha   90.00
_cell.angle_beta   90.00
_cell.angle_gamma   90.00
#
_symmetry.space_group_name_H-M   'P 1'
#
loop_
_entity.id
_entity.type
_entity.pdbx_description
1 polymer ?
#
loop_
_entity_poly.entity_id
_entity_poly.type
_entity_poly.pdbx_seq_one_letter_code
_entity_poly.pdbx_strand_id
1 'polypeptide(L)' 'MKRFYLFKDGVQKGRMETRAEALEMIRLWQSRETHSFLRAEFSIIEGEEEIIPYPSHQKPPRQKRGMER' A
#
# COMPACT_ATOMS: atom_id res chain seq x y z
N MET A 1 3.17 5.53 9.36
CA MET A 1 3.72 6.55 8.44
C MET A 1 2.59 7.10 7.60
N LYS A 2 2.45 8.42 7.41
CA LYS A 2 1.39 8.96 6.55
C LYS A 2 1.61 8.57 5.09
N ARG A 3 0.54 8.13 4.43
CA ARG A 3 0.51 7.71 3.02
C ARG A 3 -0.76 8.22 2.35
N PHE A 4 -0.66 8.50 1.06
CA PHE A 4 -1.78 8.90 0.23
C PHE A 4 -2.09 7.77 -0.75
N TYR A 5 -3.26 7.15 -0.63
CA TYR A 5 -3.70 6.03 -1.46
C TYR A 5 -4.53 6.54 -2.62
N LEU A 6 -4.18 6.16 -3.85
CA LEU A 6 -4.82 6.63 -5.07
C LEU A 6 -5.80 5.58 -5.58
N PHE A 7 -7.01 6.02 -5.93
CA PHE A 7 -8.06 5.17 -6.47
C PHE A 7 -8.48 5.67 -7.86
N LYS A 8 -8.75 4.71 -8.75
CA LYS A 8 -9.38 4.92 -10.06
C LYS A 8 -10.57 3.98 -10.16
N ASP A 9 -11.77 4.52 -10.35
CA ASP A 9 -13.03 3.77 -10.44
C ASP A 9 -13.24 2.84 -9.23
N GLY A 10 -12.94 3.35 -8.03
CA GLY A 10 -13.01 2.60 -6.77
C GLY A 10 -11.89 1.57 -6.57
N VAL A 11 -10.99 1.38 -7.54
CA VAL A 11 -9.86 0.44 -7.44
C VAL A 11 -8.59 1.17 -7.07
N GLN A 12 -7.91 0.71 -6.01
CA GLN A 12 -6.62 1.26 -5.61
C GLN A 12 -5.56 1.01 -6.72
N LYS A 13 -4.89 2.07 -7.16
CA LYS A 13 -3.85 2.03 -8.20
C LYS A 13 -2.44 2.24 -7.68
N GLY A 14 -2.28 2.84 -6.50
CA GLY A 14 -0.97 3.11 -5.92
C GLY A 14 -1.02 3.84 -4.59
N ARG A 15 0.16 4.19 -4.08
CA ARG A 15 0.33 5.01 -2.88
C ARG A 15 1.49 5.98 -3.07
N MET A 16 1.40 7.16 -2.46
CA MET A 16 2.43 8.20 -2.46
C MET A 16 2.80 8.64 -1.05
N GLU A 17 3.97 9.27 -0.91
CA GLU A 17 4.43 9.85 0.36
C GLU A 17 3.75 11.20 0.60
N THR A 18 3.51 11.96 -0.46
CA THR A 18 2.92 13.30 -0.36
C THR A 18 1.61 13.43 -1.14
N ARG A 19 0.77 14.38 -0.68
CA ARG A 19 -0.48 14.73 -1.37
C ARG A 19 -0.21 15.32 -2.76
N ALA A 20 0.88 16.08 -2.90
CA ALA A 20 1.24 16.74 -4.15
C ALA A 20 1.53 15.70 -5.25
N GLU A 21 2.38 14.72 -4.97
CA GLU A 21 2.67 13.62 -5.90
C GLU A 21 1.42 12.82 -6.26
N ALA A 22 0.55 12.56 -5.28
CA ALA A 22 -0.71 11.86 -5.52
C ALA A 22 -1.62 12.64 -6.50
N LEU A 23 -1.71 13.96 -6.34
CA LEU A 23 -2.47 14.83 -7.23
C LEU A 23 -1.85 14.94 -8.61
N GLU A 24 -0.52 15.04 -8.71
CA GLU A 24 0.19 15.05 -9.99
C GLU A 24 -0.08 13.77 -10.79
N MET A 25 -0.06 12.61 -10.14
CA MET A 25 -0.39 11.34 -10.79
C MET A 25 -1.83 11.28 -11.29
N ILE A 26 -2.80 11.75 -10.50
CA ILE A 26 -4.20 11.79 -10.93
C ILE A 26 -4.36 12.72 -12.14
N ARG A 27 -3.74 13.90 -12.12
CA ARG A 27 -3.76 14.84 -13.25
C ARG A 27 -3.13 14.22 -14.51
N LEU A 28 -2.03 13.48 -14.36
CA LEU A 28 -1.41 12.75 -15.46
C LEU A 28 -2.33 11.66 -16.04
N TRP A 29 -3.09 10.94 -15.19
CA TRP A 29 -4.06 9.98 -15.68
C TRP A 29 -5.23 10.66 -16.39
N GLN A 30 -5.75 11.76 -15.83
CA GLN A 30 -6.78 12.56 -16.47
C GLN A 30 -6.34 13.11 -17.83
N SER A 31 -5.08 13.56 -17.97
CA SER A 31 -4.58 14.08 -19.24
C SER A 31 -4.42 13.01 -20.33
N ARG A 32 -4.29 11.74 -19.92
CA ARG A 32 -4.22 10.58 -20.83
C ARG A 32 -5.60 10.01 -21.17
N GLU A 33 -6.64 10.42 -20.45
CA GLU A 33 -8.01 9.97 -20.70
C GLU A 33 -8.55 10.63 -21.97
N THR A 34 -8.74 9.84 -23.02
CA THR A 34 -9.18 10.32 -24.34
C THR A 34 -10.69 10.21 -24.54
N HIS A 35 -11.40 9.51 -23.65
CA HIS A 35 -12.84 9.27 -23.76
C HIS A 35 -13.64 10.46 -23.25
N SER A 36 -14.53 10.99 -24.10
CA SER A 36 -15.29 12.21 -23.79
C SER A 36 -16.46 11.96 -22.83
N PHE A 37 -17.05 10.76 -22.85
CA PHE A 37 -18.29 10.44 -22.15
C PHE A 37 -18.10 9.52 -20.94
N LEU A 38 -17.25 8.50 -21.07
CA LEU A 38 -16.91 7.59 -19.97
C LEU A 38 -15.62 8.08 -19.33
N ARG A 39 -15.74 8.96 -18.33
CA ARG A 39 -14.59 9.44 -17.55
C ARG A 39 -14.45 8.59 -16.30
N ALA A 40 -13.21 8.19 -16.03
CA ALA A 40 -12.90 7.52 -14.79
C ALA A 40 -13.03 8.45 -13.58
N GLU A 41 -13.50 7.91 -12.47
CA GLU A 41 -13.54 8.60 -11.18
C GLU A 41 -12.21 8.42 -10.46
N PHE A 42 -11.69 9.50 -9.87
CA PHE A 42 -10.45 9.46 -9.10
C PHE A 42 -10.69 9.98 -7.68
N SER A 43 -10.10 9.29 -6.70
CA SER A 43 -10.12 9.72 -5.31
C SER A 43 -8.79 9.44 -4.61
N ILE A 44 -8.54 10.17 -3.52
CA ILE A 44 -7.37 10.02 -2.66
C ILE A 44 -7.85 9.76 -1.25
N ILE A 45 -7.25 8.78 -0.58
CA ILE A 45 -7.43 8.55 0.86
C ILE A 45 -6.09 8.86 1.54
N GLU A 46 -6.10 9.81 2.48
CA GLU A 46 -4.97 10.00 3.41
C GLU A 46 -5.13 9.00 4.55
N GLY A 47 -4.06 8.24 4.84
CA GLY A 47 -4.08 7.23 5.90
C GLY A 47 -2.71 7.02 6.53
N GLU A 48 -2.70 6.37 7.68
CA GLU A 48 -1.47 5.94 8.33
C GLU A 48 -1.19 4.48 8.00
N GLU A 49 0.00 4.22 7.47
CA GLU A 49 0.52 2.89 7.26
C GLU A 49 1.09 2.35 8.58
N GLU A 50 0.50 1.25 9.04
CA GLU A 50 0.99 0.41 10.14
C GLU A 50 1.37 -0.96 9.58
N ILE A 51 2.54 -1.46 9.98
CA ILE A 51 3.05 -2.77 9.54
C ILE A 51 2.79 -3.75 10.68
N ILE A 52 1.88 -4.69 10.48
CA ILE A 52 1.58 -5.76 11.43
C ILE A 52 2.40 -7.00 11.04
N PRO A 53 3.51 -7.31 11.73
CA PRO A 53 4.26 -8.53 11.45
C PRO A 53 3.45 -9.76 11.87
N TYR A 54 3.69 -10.89 11.20
CA TYR A 54 3.20 -12.17 11.69
C TYR A 54 3.77 -12.46 13.09
N PRO A 55 3.04 -13.17 13.96
CA PRO A 55 3.59 -13.67 15.21
C PRO A 55 4.87 -14.45 14.92
N SER A 56 5.97 -14.09 15.59
CA SER A 56 7.22 -14.81 15.43
C SER A 56 7.01 -16.27 15.83
N HIS A 57 7.25 -17.21 14.93
CA HIS A 57 7.34 -18.62 15.29
C HIS A 57 8.63 -18.77 16.12
N GLN A 58 8.53 -18.63 17.44
CA GLN A 58 9.63 -18.99 18.33
C GLN A 58 9.89 -20.48 18.12
N LYS A 59 10.96 -20.81 17.38
CA LYS A 59 11.43 -22.18 17.30
C LYS A 59 11.68 -22.65 18.74
N PRO A 60 11.12 -23.79 19.17
CA PRO A 60 11.41 -24.30 20.50
C PRO A 60 12.92 -24.43 20.66
N PRO A 61 13.50 -24.04 21.81
CA PRO A 61 14.92 -24.23 22.06
C PRO A 61 15.24 -25.70 21.82
N ARG A 62 16.24 -25.97 20.96
CA ARG A 62 16.77 -27.32 20.76
C ARG A 62 17.02 -27.93 22.13
N GLN A 63 16.25 -28.94 22.53
CA GLN A 63 16.56 -29.73 23.71
C GLN A 63 18.00 -30.19 23.54
N LYS A 64 18.88 -29.76 24.45
CA LYS A 64 20.21 -30.33 24.59
C LYS A 64 19.98 -31.79 24.98
N ARG A 65 19.88 -32.70 23.99
CA ARG A 65 20.04 -34.13 24.23
C ARG A 65 21.38 -34.26 24.93
N GLY A 66 21.34 -34.69 26.18
CA GLY A 66 22.51 -34.88 27.00
C GLY A 66 23.55 -35.67 26.23
N MET A 67 24.79 -35.21 26.29
CA MET A 67 25.94 -36.09 26.12
C MET A 67 25.81 -37.16 27.20
N GLU A 68 25.26 -38.32 26.87
CA GLU A 68 25.52 -39.53 27.65
C GLU A 68 26.93 -40.02 27.32
N ARG A 69 27.65 -40.29 28.40
CA ARG A 69 29.05 -40.70 28.49
C ARG A 69 29.28 -42.09 27.91
#